data_AF-F3KMD9-F1
#
_entry.id   AF-F3KMD9-F1
#
_cell.length_a   1.000
_cell.length_b   1.000
_cell.length_c   1.000
_cell.angle_alpha   90.00
_cell.angle_beta   90.00
_cell.angle_gamma   90.00
#
_symmetry.space_group_name_H-M   'P 1'
#
loop_
_entity.id
_entity.type
_entity.pdbx_description
1 polymer ?
#
loop_
_entity_poly.entity_id
_entity_poly.type
_entity_poly.pdbx_seq_one_letter_code
_entity_poly.pdbx_strand_id
1 'polypeptide(L)'
;MPLTVSPLMSERKENEFDVFEALLDTLEKNNQILQEGDVVVVSTKYISNSQGRLIDLSNVKTSKEGEEISKKFQIRPEIAEVILRESDKIFGGITGFVITSADNIMAPNAGIDKSNAKKEK
;
A
#
# COMPACT_ATOMS: atom_id res chain seq x y z
N MET A 1 30.15 5.43 -15.41
CA MET A 1 30.22 4.73 -14.10
C MET A 1 29.37 3.47 -14.19
N PRO A 2 29.74 2.38 -13.50
CA PRO A 2 28.84 1.24 -13.34
C PRO A 2 27.62 1.66 -12.51
N LEU A 3 26.45 1.08 -12.80
CA LEU A 3 25.26 1.23 -11.97
C LEU A 3 25.51 0.56 -10.61
N THR A 4 25.22 1.27 -9.53
CA THR A 4 25.27 0.75 -8.16
C THR A 4 23.89 0.79 -7.52
N VAL A 5 23.58 -0.18 -6.68
CA VAL A 5 22.35 -0.22 -5.89
C VAL A 5 22.74 -0.40 -4.42
N SER A 6 22.39 0.59 -3.59
CA SER A 6 22.68 0.58 -2.16
C SER A 6 21.36 0.53 -1.37
N PRO A 7 21.16 -0.45 -0.48
CA PRO A 7 19.99 -0.45 0.40
C PRO A 7 20.12 0.66 1.45
N LEU A 8 18.99 1.28 1.79
CA LEU A 8 18.89 2.25 2.88
C LEU A 8 18.12 1.61 4.04
N MET A 9 18.78 1.43 5.19
CA MET A 9 18.14 0.90 6.38
C MET A 9 17.34 1.99 7.10
N SER A 10 16.04 2.03 6.86
CA SER A 10 15.11 2.96 7.51
C SER A 10 14.52 2.37 8.80
N GLU A 11 14.12 3.24 9.73
CA GLU A 11 13.29 2.81 10.87
C GLU A 11 11.91 2.33 10.42
N ARG A 12 11.37 1.35 11.15
CA ARG A 12 9.98 0.94 10.97
C ARG A 12 9.05 2.03 11.47
N LYS A 13 8.18 2.54 10.58
CA LYS A 13 7.14 3.51 10.91
C LYS A 13 5.76 2.84 10.84
N GLU A 14 4.95 3.04 11.87
CA GLU A 14 3.62 2.39 12.02
C GLU A 14 2.45 3.36 12.09
N ASN A 15 2.71 4.65 12.25
CA ASN A 15 1.72 5.72 12.24
C ASN A 15 2.04 6.69 11.10
N GLU A 16 1.27 7.76 10.94
CA GLU A 16 1.57 8.87 10.03
C GLU A 16 2.90 9.54 10.39
N PHE A 17 3.66 9.98 9.39
CA PHE A 17 4.95 10.66 9.56
C PHE A 17 5.32 11.45 8.30
N ASP A 18 6.22 12.43 8.44
CA ASP A 18 6.80 13.13 7.29
C ASP A 18 7.84 12.24 6.59
N VAL A 19 7.58 11.92 5.32
CA VAL A 19 8.43 11.04 4.52
C VAL A 19 9.77 11.70 4.15
N PHE A 20 9.83 13.02 4.00
CA PHE A 20 11.05 13.73 3.68
C PHE A 20 11.98 13.77 4.90
N GLU A 21 11.47 14.09 6.08
CA GLU A 21 12.25 14.02 7.32
C GLU A 21 12.77 12.59 7.54
N ALA A 22 11.92 11.57 7.37
CA ALA A 22 12.33 10.19 7.52
C ALA A 22 13.40 9.75 6.50
N LEU A 23 13.35 10.26 5.27
CA LEU A 23 14.38 10.00 4.26
C LEU A 23 15.71 10.66 4.65
N LEU A 24 15.70 11.92 5.10
CA LEU A 24 16.90 12.64 5.53
C LEU A 24 17.58 11.92 6.71
N ASP A 25 16.80 11.55 7.73
CA ASP A 25 17.28 10.75 8.87
C ASP A 25 17.89 9.41 8.42
N THR A 26 17.26 8.77 7.43
CA THR A 26 17.71 7.49 6.90
C THR A 26 19.04 7.66 6.15
N LEU A 27 19.18 8.70 5.33
CA LEU A 27 20.43 8.98 4.63
C LEU A 27 21.58 9.24 5.61
N GLU A 28 21.33 10.06 6.64
CA GLU A 28 22.31 10.34 7.69
C GLU A 28 22.74 9.06 8.42
N LYS A 29 21.78 8.25 8.89
CA LYS A 29 22.06 6.98 9.59
C LYS A 29 22.83 5.98 8.75
N ASN A 30 22.66 6.00 7.43
CA ASN A 30 23.35 5.10 6.51
C ASN A 30 24.66 5.71 5.97
N ASN A 31 25.08 6.89 6.44
CA ASN A 31 26.22 7.66 5.93
C ASN A 31 26.18 7.81 4.39
N GLN A 32 24.99 8.04 3.83
CA GLN A 32 24.78 8.21 2.39
C GLN A 32 24.54 9.69 2.07
N ILE A 33 25.15 10.15 0.98
CA ILE A 33 24.93 11.48 0.41
C ILE A 33 24.45 11.27 -1.02
N LEU A 34 23.25 11.74 -1.33
CA LEU A 34 22.71 11.68 -2.68
C LEU A 34 23.51 12.60 -3.61
N GLN A 35 23.77 12.11 -4.80
CA GLN A 35 24.42 12.84 -5.88
C GLN A 35 23.42 13.18 -6.98
N GLU A 36 23.75 14.18 -7.79
CA GLU A 36 22.96 14.53 -8.96
C GLU A 36 22.81 13.31 -9.88
N GLY A 37 21.57 12.96 -10.22
CA GLY A 37 21.23 11.80 -11.04
C GLY A 37 20.97 10.51 -10.27
N ASP A 38 21.12 10.49 -8.94
CA ASP A 38 20.69 9.35 -8.12
C ASP A 38 19.17 9.17 -8.16
N VAL A 39 18.72 7.92 -8.09
CA VAL A 39 17.30 7.55 -8.05
C VAL A 39 17.00 6.92 -6.70
N VAL A 40 16.13 7.58 -5.92
CA VAL A 40 15.61 7.04 -4.67
C VAL A 40 14.37 6.20 -4.96
N VAL A 41 14.41 4.92 -4.59
CA VAL A 41 13.27 4.01 -4.73
C VAL A 41 12.69 3.73 -3.35
N VAL A 42 11.40 4.06 -3.18
CA VAL A 42 10.67 3.83 -1.93
C VAL A 42 9.49 2.90 -2.20
N SER A 43 9.26 1.94 -1.32
CA SER A 43 8.10 1.06 -1.43
C SER A 43 6.80 1.84 -1.23
N THR A 44 5.75 1.50 -1.99
CA THR A 44 4.42 2.09 -1.85
C THR A 44 3.90 2.01 -0.42
N LYS A 45 4.11 0.87 0.27
CA LYS A 45 3.70 0.67 1.65
C LYS A 45 4.24 1.74 2.62
N TYR A 46 5.53 2.08 2.50
CA TYR A 46 6.16 3.05 3.39
C TYR A 46 5.49 4.43 3.23
N ILE A 47 5.19 4.80 1.98
CA ILE A 47 4.43 6.01 1.64
C ILE A 47 2.99 5.92 2.15
N SER A 48 2.31 4.78 1.98
CA SER A 48 0.94 4.59 2.48
C SER A 48 0.85 4.76 4.00
N ASN A 49 1.84 4.26 4.75
CA ASN A 49 1.93 4.48 6.19
C ASN A 49 2.16 5.95 6.53
N SER A 50 3.05 6.64 5.79
CA SER A 50 3.35 8.06 6.01
C SER A 50 2.12 8.95 5.78
N GLN A 51 1.18 8.49 4.94
CA GLN A 51 -0.08 9.16 4.62
C GLN A 51 -1.27 8.70 5.49
N GLY A 52 -1.05 7.87 6.52
CA GLY A 52 -2.11 7.39 7.40
C GLY A 52 -3.14 6.47 6.72
N ARG A 53 -2.78 5.79 5.62
CA ARG A 53 -3.70 4.95 4.81
C ARG A 53 -3.98 3.56 5.42
N LEU A 54 -3.85 3.42 6.73
CA LEU A 54 -4.21 2.20 7.45
C LEU A 54 -5.72 2.18 7.71
N ILE A 55 -6.37 1.08 7.37
CA ILE A 55 -7.81 0.88 7.57
C ILE A 55 -8.02 -0.26 8.55
N ASP A 56 -8.81 0.00 9.58
CA ASP A 56 -9.36 -1.02 10.47
C ASP A 56 -10.61 -1.64 9.84
N LEU A 57 -10.51 -2.92 9.48
CA LEU A 57 -11.59 -3.66 8.84
C LEU A 57 -12.83 -3.81 9.74
N SER A 58 -12.68 -3.82 11.08
CA SER A 58 -13.80 -3.93 12.01
C SER A 58 -14.76 -2.73 11.91
N ASN A 59 -14.25 -1.58 11.45
CA ASN A 59 -14.99 -0.34 11.28
C ASN A 59 -15.53 -0.15 9.86
N VAL A 60 -15.24 -1.06 8.92
CA VAL A 60 -15.71 -0.97 7.54
C VAL A 60 -17.15 -1.46 7.44
N LYS A 61 -18.06 -0.57 7.05
CA LYS A 61 -19.43 -0.93 6.67
C LYS A 61 -19.49 -1.36 5.21
N THR A 62 -19.94 -2.58 4.94
CA THR A 62 -20.10 -3.12 3.58
C THR A 62 -21.36 -2.58 2.92
N SER A 63 -21.24 -2.11 1.68
CA SER A 63 -22.35 -1.74 0.80
C SER A 63 -22.98 -2.97 0.13
N LYS A 64 -24.12 -2.80 -0.55
CA LYS A 64 -24.72 -3.90 -1.35
C LYS A 64 -23.79 -4.37 -2.46
N GLU A 65 -23.11 -3.45 -3.12
CA GLU A 65 -22.14 -3.74 -4.19
C GLU A 65 -20.91 -4.46 -3.64
N GLY A 66 -20.40 -4.03 -2.48
CA GLY A 66 -19.35 -4.72 -1.74
C GLY A 66 -19.72 -6.17 -1.38
N GLU A 67 -20.96 -6.40 -0.93
CA GLU A 67 -21.51 -7.74 -0.66
C GLU A 67 -21.60 -8.61 -1.92
N GLU A 68 -21.97 -8.03 -3.06
CA GLU A 68 -22.02 -8.74 -4.34
C GLU A 68 -20.63 -9.18 -4.80
N ILE A 69 -19.63 -8.28 -4.72
CA ILE A 69 -18.23 -8.59 -5.03
C ILE A 69 -17.70 -9.67 -4.08
N SER A 70 -17.95 -9.52 -2.78
CA SER A 70 -17.61 -10.48 -1.73
C SER A 70 -18.12 -11.88 -2.06
N LYS A 71 -19.41 -12.02 -2.36
CA LYS A 71 -20.02 -13.33 -2.70
C LYS A 71 -19.48 -13.89 -4.02
N LYS A 72 -19.37 -13.05 -5.05
CA LYS A 72 -18.93 -13.47 -6.39
C LYS A 72 -17.50 -14.01 -6.39
N PHE A 73 -16.60 -13.34 -5.67
CA PHE A 73 -15.18 -13.68 -5.66
C PHE A 73 -14.73 -14.32 -4.34
N GLN A 74 -15.63 -14.64 -3.42
CA GLN A 74 -15.32 -15.21 -2.09
C GLN A 74 -14.26 -14.41 -1.32
N ILE A 75 -14.37 -13.09 -1.37
CA ILE A 75 -13.52 -12.15 -0.62
C ILE A 75 -14.29 -11.73 0.62
N ARG A 76 -13.62 -11.51 1.76
CA ARG A 76 -14.28 -10.98 2.96
C ARG A 76 -15.04 -9.68 2.63
N PRO A 77 -16.28 -9.50 3.12
CA PRO A 77 -17.11 -8.33 2.82
C PRO A 77 -16.40 -7.00 3.03
N GLU A 78 -15.71 -6.85 4.18
CA GLU A 78 -15.00 -5.62 4.53
C GLU A 78 -13.87 -5.32 3.54
N ILE A 79 -13.17 -6.35 3.05
CA ILE A 79 -12.08 -6.18 2.08
C ILE A 79 -12.62 -5.91 0.69
N ALA A 80 -13.69 -6.59 0.28
CA ALA A 80 -14.36 -6.33 -1.00
C ALA A 80 -14.84 -4.88 -1.07
N GLU A 81 -15.36 -4.36 0.04
CA GLU A 81 -15.76 -2.96 0.17
C GLU A 81 -14.58 -1.99 0.06
N VAL A 82 -13.44 -2.25 0.71
CA VAL A 82 -12.26 -1.38 0.56
C VAL A 82 -11.72 -1.44 -0.87
N ILE A 83 -11.69 -2.63 -1.50
CA ILE A 83 -11.31 -2.76 -2.90
C ILE A 83 -12.23 -1.90 -3.79
N LEU A 84 -13.55 -1.95 -3.56
CA LEU A 84 -14.51 -1.15 -4.32
C LEU A 84 -14.23 0.36 -4.17
N ARG A 85 -13.93 0.84 -2.95
CA ARG A 85 -13.65 2.26 -2.67
C ARG A 85 -12.35 2.75 -3.30
N GLU A 86 -11.34 1.89 -3.36
CA GLU A 86 -10.00 2.22 -3.82
C GLU A 86 -9.79 1.88 -5.31
N SER A 87 -10.82 1.39 -6.01
CA SER A 87 -10.75 1.07 -7.44
C SER A 87 -11.49 2.10 -8.28
N ASP A 88 -10.86 2.54 -9.37
CA ASP A 88 -11.56 3.22 -10.48
C ASP A 88 -12.49 2.24 -11.21
N LYS A 89 -12.04 0.99 -11.34
CA LYS A 89 -12.74 -0.07 -12.08
C LYS A 89 -12.35 -1.45 -11.59
N ILE A 90 -13.34 -2.36 -11.57
CA ILE A 90 -13.13 -3.79 -11.34
C ILE A 90 -13.36 -4.53 -12.67
N PHE A 91 -12.34 -5.22 -13.15
CA PHE A 91 -12.39 -5.92 -14.44
C PHE A 91 -12.98 -7.33 -14.33
N GLY A 92 -12.78 -7.98 -13.18
CA GLY A 92 -13.13 -9.38 -12.96
C GLY A 92 -12.20 -9.99 -11.93
N GLY A 93 -12.22 -11.31 -11.78
CA GLY A 93 -11.44 -11.96 -10.75
C GLY A 93 -11.67 -13.46 -10.68
N ILE A 94 -10.99 -14.06 -9.72
CA ILE A 94 -11.13 -15.46 -9.33
C ILE A 94 -11.43 -15.52 -7.83
N THR A 95 -11.65 -16.72 -7.31
CA THR A 95 -11.80 -16.93 -5.86
C THR A 95 -10.63 -16.29 -5.09
N GLY A 96 -10.94 -15.38 -4.16
CA GLY A 96 -10.02 -14.64 -3.31
C GLY A 96 -9.40 -13.37 -3.90
N PHE A 97 -9.59 -13.09 -5.20
CA PHE A 97 -8.89 -12.00 -5.89
C PHE A 97 -9.72 -11.34 -6.98
N VAL A 98 -9.62 -10.01 -7.09
CA VAL A 98 -10.13 -9.24 -8.23
C VAL A 98 -9.01 -8.45 -8.88
N ILE A 99 -9.04 -8.37 -10.21
CA ILE A 99 -8.21 -7.45 -10.98
C ILE A 99 -8.95 -6.13 -11.12
N THR A 100 -8.26 -5.06 -10.76
CA THR A 100 -8.80 -3.70 -10.68
C THR A 100 -7.86 -2.71 -11.33
N SER A 101 -8.33 -1.51 -11.60
CA SER A 101 -7.48 -0.32 -11.74
C SER A 101 -7.69 0.60 -10.55
N ALA A 102 -6.61 1.14 -10.02
CA ALA A 102 -6.59 2.18 -8.99
C ALA A 102 -5.55 3.23 -9.41
N ASP A 103 -5.93 4.50 -9.46
CA ASP A 103 -5.12 5.58 -10.04
C ASP A 103 -4.60 5.24 -11.45
N ASN A 104 -5.45 4.61 -12.27
CA ASN A 104 -5.12 4.10 -13.62
C ASN A 104 -4.01 3.03 -13.65
N ILE A 105 -3.59 2.50 -12.51
CA ILE A 105 -2.64 1.39 -12.41
C ILE A 105 -3.42 0.10 -12.24
N MET A 106 -3.16 -0.88 -13.11
CA MET A 106 -3.75 -2.20 -12.98
C MET A 106 -3.10 -2.93 -11.81
N ALA A 107 -3.90 -3.31 -10.82
CA ALA A 107 -3.43 -4.01 -9.63
C ALA A 107 -4.47 -5.05 -9.16
N PRO A 108 -4.04 -6.17 -8.56
CA PRO A 108 -4.95 -7.03 -7.83
C PRO A 108 -5.46 -6.29 -6.58
N ASN A 109 -6.75 -6.41 -6.29
CA ASN A 109 -7.39 -5.90 -5.08
C ASN A 109 -7.06 -4.42 -4.78
N ALA A 110 -7.09 -3.55 -5.79
CA ALA A 110 -6.75 -2.13 -5.71
C ALA A 110 -5.32 -1.82 -5.18
N GLY A 111 -4.41 -2.80 -5.18
CA GLY A 111 -3.09 -2.64 -4.57
C GLY A 111 -3.10 -2.64 -3.04
N ILE A 112 -4.22 -2.99 -2.41
CA ILE A 112 -4.35 -3.08 -0.95
C ILE A 112 -3.50 -4.24 -0.44
N ASP A 113 -2.67 -3.96 0.55
CA ASP A 113 -1.80 -4.95 1.19
C ASP A 113 -2.23 -5.22 2.63
N LYS A 114 -2.45 -6.50 2.95
CA LYS A 114 -2.73 -6.97 4.32
C LYS A 114 -1.46 -7.38 5.07
N SER A 115 -0.42 -7.79 4.33
CA SER A 115 0.82 -8.26 4.94
C SER A 115 1.45 -7.09 5.69
N ASN A 116 1.98 -7.32 6.89
CA ASN A 116 2.64 -6.28 7.70
C ASN A 116 1.78 -5.05 8.08
N ALA A 117 0.45 -5.10 7.93
CA ALA A 117 -0.44 -4.18 8.63
C ALA A 117 -0.43 -4.52 10.13
N LYS A 118 -0.62 -3.52 10.99
CA LYS A 118 -0.63 -3.71 12.45
C LYS A 118 -1.66 -4.80 12.78
N LYS A 119 -1.21 -5.89 13.38
CA LYS A 119 -2.14 -6.90 13.90
C LYS A 119 -2.88 -6.24 15.07
N GLU A 120 -4.19 -6.28 15.05
CA GLU A 120 -4.97 -6.10 16.28
C GLU A 120 -4.43 -7.11 17.32
N LYS A 121 -4.27 -6.65 18.56
CA LYS A 121 -3.99 -7.54 19.69
C LYS A 121 -5.23 -8.34 20.03
#